data_AF-A0A807LHN9-F1
#
_entry.id   AF-A0A807LHN9-F1
#
_cell.length_a   1.000
_cell.length_b   1.000
_cell.length_c   1.000
_cell.angle_alpha   90.00
_cell.angle_beta   90.00
_cell.angle_gamma   90.00
#
_symmetry.space_group_name_H-M   'P 1'
#
loop_
_entity.id
_entity.type
_entity.pdbx_description
1 polymer ?
#
loop_
_entity_poly.entity_id
_entity_poly.type
_entity_poly.pdbx_seq_one_letter_code
_entity_poly.pdbx_strand_id
1 'polypeptide(L)'
;MTNYTDVAVKEQNIGPGLCFLLLVAVWAGVFFLPETIIFILPGMMAFALLFFIYYLASEGHLAGMLRGMVISFILMAIAAAIPIIGWIVLICWILYNIGKAFEGIKNLLPDALLSVTLYASLLIPVIYHLNNSDSNVWLTAGCGVVYFIAAAASVGRISERSATPKHTLFLFCVMLLSVPMIMLLVASIFASLRAAFRMSLVKTSATLPQSVSGYTTARGTVVADYTRNVTQTVVTSTIVPGAGAVGASLTRSLAEVSTPADEQPVYQLNHETEQRYATNKDHHFYRYDQLNDKKIAHFIQAVAAAGTLPPLKKDDLLFYFDETLAGKGDRGVVLTDEAIYCLPGMFEDEKKFFTRFSDIQKVTFSGALNKQITLWLKEGKKQKISLTQSNAGAKKLFEVIELAIA
;
A
#
# COMPACT_ATOMS: atom_id res chain seq x y z
N MET A 1 -49.94 -41.27 10.29
CA MET A 1 -49.30 -41.03 11.60
C MET A 1 -47.80 -41.17 11.39
N THR A 2 -47.11 -40.07 11.07
CA THR A 2 -45.64 -40.03 10.92
C THR A 2 -45.18 -38.61 11.22
N ASN A 3 -45.04 -38.29 12.51
CA ASN A 3 -44.28 -37.13 12.97
C ASN A 3 -42.85 -37.62 13.22
N TYR A 4 -41.99 -37.53 12.20
CA TYR A 4 -40.55 -37.53 12.42
C TYR A 4 -40.16 -36.08 12.67
N THR A 5 -40.01 -35.71 13.94
CA THR A 5 -39.21 -34.56 14.32
C THR A 5 -37.76 -34.93 14.03
N ASP A 6 -37.25 -34.52 12.88
CA ASP A 6 -35.82 -34.41 12.64
C ASP A 6 -35.27 -33.38 13.63
N VAL A 7 -34.89 -33.87 14.81
CA VAL A 7 -33.98 -33.14 15.69
C VAL A 7 -32.63 -33.22 14.99
N ALA A 8 -32.36 -32.24 14.12
CA ALA A 8 -31.05 -32.06 13.54
C ALA A 8 -30.04 -31.95 14.69
N VAL A 9 -29.31 -33.03 14.95
CA VAL A 9 -28.15 -33.04 15.83
C VAL A 9 -27.17 -32.06 15.20
N LYS A 10 -27.11 -30.84 15.76
CA LYS A 10 -26.17 -29.82 15.31
C LYS A 10 -24.78 -30.43 15.40
N GLU A 11 -24.14 -30.68 14.26
CA GLU A 11 -22.77 -31.20 14.22
C GLU A 11 -21.90 -30.37 15.17
N GLN A 12 -21.32 -31.04 16.17
CA GLN A 12 -20.59 -30.36 17.21
C GLN A 12 -19.29 -29.82 16.63
N ASN A 13 -19.22 -28.50 16.46
CA ASN A 13 -18.01 -27.84 15.98
C ASN A 13 -16.86 -28.03 17.00
N ILE A 14 -15.91 -28.91 16.67
CA ILE A 14 -14.74 -29.20 17.51
C ILE A 14 -13.65 -28.12 17.43
N GLY A 15 -13.78 -27.17 16.50
CA GLY A 15 -12.80 -26.11 16.24
C GLY A 15 -12.40 -25.30 17.48
N PRO A 16 -13.34 -24.79 18.30
CA PRO A 16 -13.02 -24.03 19.50
C PRO A 16 -12.17 -24.84 20.50
N GLY A 17 -12.51 -26.12 20.69
CA GLY A 17 -11.74 -27.02 21.56
C GLY A 17 -10.29 -27.21 21.08
N LEU A 18 -10.10 -27.37 19.76
CA LEU A 18 -8.75 -27.45 19.17
C LEU A 18 -7.96 -26.15 19.38
N CYS A 19 -8.60 -24.99 19.19
CA CYS A 19 -7.96 -23.69 19.43
C CYS A 19 -7.54 -23.51 20.90
N PHE A 20 -8.37 -23.97 21.83
CA PHE A 20 -8.05 -23.96 23.26
C PHE A 20 -6.84 -24.83 23.57
N LEU A 21 -6.82 -26.06 23.06
CA LEU A 21 -5.70 -26.99 23.25
C LEU A 21 -4.39 -26.42 22.66
N LEU A 22 -4.46 -25.74 21.51
CA LEU A 22 -3.31 -25.05 20.93
C LEU A 22 -2.78 -23.95 21.85
N LEU A 23 -3.65 -23.10 22.40
CA LEU A 23 -3.23 -22.05 23.36
C LEU A 23 -2.60 -22.65 24.62
N VAL A 24 -3.19 -23.70 25.18
CA VAL A 24 -2.64 -24.40 26.36
C VAL A 24 -1.29 -25.02 26.04
N ALA A 25 -1.13 -25.64 24.86
CA ALA A 25 0.15 -26.21 24.43
C ALA A 25 1.24 -25.14 24.26
N VAL A 26 0.88 -23.97 23.72
CA VAL A 26 1.78 -22.81 23.61
C VAL A 26 2.24 -22.36 24.99
N TRP A 27 1.32 -22.19 25.94
CA TRP A 27 1.68 -21.78 27.29
C TRP A 27 2.56 -22.83 28.00
N ALA A 28 2.21 -24.11 27.91
CA ALA A 28 3.01 -25.19 28.47
C ALA A 28 4.43 -25.20 27.86
N GLY A 29 4.54 -25.02 26.54
CA GLY A 29 5.83 -24.92 25.85
C GLY A 29 6.71 -23.79 26.40
N VAL A 30 6.14 -22.59 26.55
CA VAL A 30 6.86 -21.43 27.12
C VAL A 30 7.17 -21.62 28.60
N PHE A 31 6.29 -22.30 29.35
CA PHE A 31 6.51 -22.59 30.77
C PHE A 31 7.72 -23.52 30.99
N PHE A 32 7.83 -24.60 30.22
CA PHE A 32 8.93 -25.56 30.36
C PHE A 32 10.21 -25.08 29.67
N LEU A 33 10.09 -24.34 28.56
CA LEU A 33 11.20 -23.90 27.73
C LEU A 33 11.03 -22.41 27.37
N PRO A 34 11.33 -21.47 28.28
CA PRO A 34 11.07 -20.04 28.06
C PRO A 34 11.80 -19.46 26.86
N GLU A 35 12.97 -19.99 26.50
CA GLU A 35 13.76 -19.57 25.33
C GLU A 35 13.03 -19.81 24.00
N THR A 36 12.10 -20.78 23.95
CA THR A 36 11.36 -21.12 22.73
C THR A 36 10.39 -20.02 22.29
N ILE A 37 10.09 -19.05 23.15
CA ILE A 37 9.18 -17.94 22.84
C ILE A 37 9.64 -17.13 21.62
N ILE A 38 10.96 -17.05 21.38
CA ILE A 38 11.56 -16.35 20.22
C ILE A 38 11.12 -16.98 18.90
N PHE A 39 10.80 -18.28 18.90
CA PHE A 39 10.30 -19.00 17.73
C PHE A 39 8.78 -19.15 17.76
N ILE A 40 8.20 -19.46 18.92
CA ILE A 40 6.76 -19.71 19.08
C ILE A 40 5.94 -18.47 18.72
N LEU A 41 6.30 -17.29 19.25
CA LEU A 41 5.50 -16.08 19.05
C LEU A 41 5.52 -15.60 17.58
N PRO A 42 6.68 -15.45 16.90
CA PRO A 42 6.70 -15.15 15.47
C PRO A 42 6.10 -16.25 14.61
N GLY A 43 6.30 -17.52 14.97
CA GLY A 43 5.72 -18.66 14.27
C GLY A 43 4.20 -18.66 14.30
N MET A 44 3.60 -18.40 15.47
CA MET A 44 2.15 -18.22 15.63
C MET A 44 1.62 -17.06 14.81
N MET A 45 2.30 -15.90 14.83
CA MET A 45 1.90 -14.74 14.05
C MET A 45 1.99 -14.99 12.54
N ALA A 46 3.06 -15.65 12.09
CA ALA A 46 3.25 -16.01 10.68
C ALA A 46 2.18 -17.02 10.23
N PHE A 47 1.92 -18.04 11.04
CA PHE A 47 0.85 -19.00 10.77
C PHE A 47 -0.52 -18.32 10.68
N ALA A 48 -0.84 -17.45 11.65
CA ALA A 48 -2.09 -16.71 11.66
C ALA A 48 -2.23 -15.84 10.42
N LEU A 49 -1.15 -15.15 9.99
CA LEU A 49 -1.15 -14.32 8.79
C LEU A 49 -1.33 -15.14 7.51
N LEU A 50 -0.60 -16.25 7.37
CA LEU A 50 -0.71 -17.13 6.21
C LEU A 50 -2.11 -17.74 6.10
N PHE A 51 -2.68 -18.20 7.22
CA PHE A 51 -4.03 -18.76 7.23
C PHE A 51 -5.10 -17.68 6.97
N PHE A 52 -4.93 -16.46 7.50
CA PHE A 52 -5.79 -15.32 7.20
C PHE A 52 -5.82 -15.02 5.69
N ILE A 53 -4.65 -14.96 5.04
CA ILE A 53 -4.54 -14.74 3.59
C ILE A 53 -5.17 -15.90 2.81
N TYR A 54 -4.87 -17.14 3.20
CA TYR A 54 -5.46 -18.33 2.59
C TYR A 54 -6.99 -18.34 2.68
N TYR A 55 -7.54 -18.02 3.85
CA TYR A 55 -8.99 -17.97 4.06
C TYR A 55 -9.65 -16.92 3.17
N LEU A 56 -9.09 -15.69 3.13
CA LEU A 56 -9.56 -14.61 2.25
C LEU A 56 -9.54 -14.99 0.77
N ALA A 57 -8.51 -15.70 0.32
CA ALA A 57 -8.41 -16.19 -1.05
C ALA A 57 -9.43 -17.30 -1.34
N SER A 58 -9.59 -18.24 -0.41
CA SER A 58 -10.47 -19.41 -0.58
C SER A 58 -11.96 -19.07 -0.56
N GLU A 59 -12.37 -18.07 0.22
CA GLU A 59 -13.77 -17.63 0.35
C GLU A 59 -14.13 -16.49 -0.61
N GLY A 60 -13.21 -16.10 -1.52
CA GLY A 60 -13.47 -15.06 -2.51
C GLY A 60 -13.63 -13.64 -1.94
N HIS A 61 -13.38 -13.43 -0.65
CA HIS A 61 -13.47 -12.11 -0.01
C HIS A 61 -12.50 -11.08 -0.61
N LEU A 62 -11.40 -11.54 -1.23
CA LEU A 62 -10.48 -10.67 -1.99
C LEU A 62 -11.19 -9.90 -3.12
N ALA A 63 -12.16 -10.52 -3.80
CA ALA A 63 -12.93 -9.86 -4.85
C ALA A 63 -13.81 -8.73 -4.28
N GLY A 64 -14.35 -8.90 -3.07
CA GLY A 64 -15.09 -7.87 -2.35
C GLY A 64 -14.21 -6.67 -1.99
N MET A 65 -12.98 -6.91 -1.53
CA MET A 65 -12.02 -5.84 -1.24
C MET A 65 -11.64 -5.05 -2.50
N LEU A 66 -11.44 -5.77 -3.62
CA LEU A 66 -11.10 -5.17 -4.92
C LEU A 66 -12.28 -4.36 -5.49
N ARG A 67 -13.52 -4.84 -5.29
CA ARG A 67 -14.74 -4.11 -5.67
C ARG A 67 -14.89 -2.78 -4.93
N GLY A 68 -14.65 -2.75 -3.62
CA GLY A 68 -14.69 -1.51 -2.84
C GLY A 68 -13.69 -0.47 -3.36
N MET A 69 -12.48 -0.94 -3.70
CA MET A 69 -11.43 -0.11 -4.29
C MET A 69 -11.87 0.49 -5.63
N VAL A 70 -12.45 -0.32 -6.53
CA VAL A 70 -12.96 0.13 -7.83
C VAL A 70 -14.09 1.16 -7.66
N ILE A 71 -15.04 0.94 -6.75
CA ILE A 71 -16.12 1.89 -6.46
C ILE A 71 -15.54 3.23 -5.99
N SER A 72 -14.51 3.21 -5.15
CA SER A 72 -13.83 4.41 -4.67
C SER A 72 -13.12 5.18 -5.79
N PHE A 73 -12.54 4.47 -6.77
CA PHE A 73 -11.98 5.11 -7.98
C PHE A 73 -13.04 5.72 -8.88
N ILE A 74 -14.17 5.04 -9.08
CA ILE A 74 -15.29 5.56 -9.88
C ILE A 74 -15.88 6.82 -9.23
N LEU A 75 -16.11 6.78 -7.91
CA LEU A 75 -16.55 7.94 -7.13
C LEU A 75 -15.55 9.11 -7.23
N MET A 76 -14.25 8.82 -7.22
CA MET A 76 -13.22 9.83 -7.41
C MET A 76 -13.27 10.47 -8.80
N ALA A 77 -13.47 9.67 -9.86
CA ALA A 77 -13.59 10.17 -11.23
C ALA A 77 -14.84 11.03 -11.42
N ILE A 78 -15.99 10.61 -10.86
CA ILE A 78 -17.25 11.38 -10.90
C ILE A 78 -17.13 12.68 -10.09
N ALA A 79 -16.49 12.61 -8.91
CA ALA A 79 -16.26 13.78 -8.08
C ALA A 79 -15.38 14.85 -8.74
N ALA A 80 -14.44 14.44 -9.59
CA ALA A 80 -13.62 15.37 -10.37
C ALA A 80 -14.39 16.05 -11.52
N ALA A 81 -15.44 15.41 -12.03
CA ALA A 81 -16.23 15.91 -13.16
C ALA A 81 -17.29 16.95 -12.76
N ILE A 82 -17.77 16.95 -11.50
CA ILE A 82 -18.83 17.84 -11.02
C ILE A 82 -18.25 18.87 -10.03
N PRO A 83 -18.13 20.16 -10.42
CA PRO A 83 -17.67 21.22 -9.54
C PRO A 83 -18.55 21.33 -8.28
N ILE A 84 -17.92 21.56 -7.12
CA ILE A 84 -18.56 21.73 -5.79
C ILE A 84 -19.24 20.46 -5.25
N ILE A 85 -20.20 19.86 -5.96
CA ILE A 85 -20.97 18.69 -5.50
C ILE A 85 -20.07 17.45 -5.37
N GLY A 86 -19.15 17.25 -6.31
CA GLY A 86 -18.23 16.10 -6.29
C GLY A 86 -17.33 16.06 -5.04
N TRP A 87 -16.88 17.23 -4.58
CA TRP A 87 -16.07 17.38 -3.37
C TRP A 87 -16.83 16.96 -2.12
N ILE A 88 -18.10 17.37 -2.01
CA ILE A 88 -18.97 17.04 -0.89
C ILE A 88 -19.20 15.53 -0.84
N VAL A 89 -19.54 14.92 -1.98
CA VAL A 89 -19.75 13.46 -2.08
C VAL A 89 -18.50 12.68 -1.65
N LEU A 90 -17.32 13.15 -2.04
CA LEU A 90 -16.07 12.45 -1.75
C LEU A 90 -15.65 12.62 -0.28
N ILE A 91 -15.86 13.79 0.33
CA ILE A 91 -15.69 13.98 1.77
C ILE A 91 -16.66 13.07 2.55
N CYS A 92 -17.93 13.01 2.15
CA CYS A 92 -18.91 12.10 2.74
C CYS A 92 -18.48 10.63 2.59
N TRP A 93 -17.94 10.24 1.43
CA TRP A 93 -17.43 8.88 1.19
C TRP A 93 -16.24 8.53 2.09
N ILE A 94 -15.28 9.46 2.24
CA ILE A 94 -14.13 9.29 3.15
C ILE A 94 -14.62 9.16 4.60
N LEU A 95 -15.51 10.05 5.05
CA LEU A 95 -16.08 9.99 6.41
C LEU A 95 -16.86 8.69 6.65
N TYR A 96 -17.62 8.23 5.65
CA TYR A 96 -18.34 6.96 5.71
C TYR A 96 -17.38 5.76 5.84
N ASN A 97 -16.31 5.72 5.06
CA ASN A 97 -15.31 4.66 5.15
C ASN A 97 -14.51 4.71 6.45
N ILE A 98 -14.19 5.91 6.97
CA ILE A 98 -13.61 6.08 8.30
C ILE A 98 -14.58 5.59 9.38
N GLY A 99 -15.87 5.92 9.29
CA GLY A 99 -16.90 5.44 10.21
C GLY A 99 -16.97 3.92 10.23
N LYS A 100 -16.94 3.28 9.06
CA LYS A 100 -16.89 1.81 8.94
C LYS A 100 -15.59 1.21 9.48
N ALA A 101 -14.46 1.89 9.31
CA ALA A 101 -13.20 1.48 9.92
C ALA A 101 -13.26 1.52 11.45
N PHE A 102 -13.87 2.56 12.03
CA PHE A 102 -14.10 2.65 13.48
C PHE A 102 -15.03 1.54 13.99
N GLU A 103 -16.06 1.20 13.23
CA GLU A 103 -16.93 0.06 13.54
C GLU A 103 -16.14 -1.26 13.54
N GLY A 104 -15.26 -1.47 12.56
CA GLY A 104 -14.32 -2.59 12.53
C GLY A 104 -13.39 -2.62 13.75
N ILE A 105 -12.78 -1.49 14.11
CA ILE A 105 -11.93 -1.38 15.31
C ILE A 105 -12.73 -1.74 16.56
N LYS A 106 -13.96 -1.22 16.70
CA LYS A 106 -14.84 -1.53 17.84
C LYS A 106 -15.14 -3.03 17.94
N ASN A 107 -15.35 -3.69 16.79
CA ASN A 107 -15.64 -5.12 16.74
C ASN A 107 -14.41 -5.99 17.02
N LEU A 108 -13.21 -5.52 16.64
CA LEU A 108 -11.93 -6.17 16.91
C LEU A 108 -11.40 -5.91 18.31
N LEU A 109 -11.82 -4.82 18.97
CA LEU A 109 -11.28 -4.37 20.27
C LEU A 109 -11.34 -5.44 21.37
N PRO A 110 -12.45 -6.18 21.58
CA PRO A 110 -12.48 -7.22 22.61
C PRO A 110 -11.49 -8.35 22.32
N ASP A 111 -11.33 -8.72 21.05
CA ASP A 111 -10.40 -9.76 20.62
C ASP A 111 -8.94 -9.28 20.76
N ALA A 112 -8.69 -7.99 20.53
CA ALA A 112 -7.40 -7.35 20.78
C ALA A 112 -7.04 -7.27 22.25
N LEU A 113 -7.97 -6.93 23.15
CA LEU A 113 -7.72 -6.92 24.58
C LEU A 113 -7.34 -8.31 25.11
N LEU A 114 -8.04 -9.34 24.63
CA LEU A 114 -7.73 -10.73 24.97
C LEU A 114 -6.37 -11.15 24.40
N SER A 115 -6.08 -10.79 23.14
CA SER A 115 -4.79 -11.06 22.51
C SER A 115 -3.63 -10.36 23.22
N VAL A 116 -3.78 -9.09 23.63
CA VAL A 116 -2.79 -8.36 24.44
C VAL A 116 -2.57 -9.09 25.76
N THR A 117 -3.65 -9.53 26.42
CA THR A 117 -3.55 -10.27 27.68
C THR A 117 -2.77 -11.58 27.49
N LEU A 118 -3.06 -12.34 26.43
CA LEU A 118 -2.34 -13.57 26.09
C LEU A 118 -0.85 -13.31 25.84
N TYR A 119 -0.51 -12.33 25.01
CA TYR A 119 0.88 -11.99 24.71
C TYR A 119 1.63 -11.44 25.92
N ALA A 120 1.01 -10.59 26.73
CA ALA A 120 1.60 -10.07 27.95
C ALA A 120 1.87 -11.20 28.95
N SER A 121 0.93 -12.12 29.14
CA SER A 121 1.12 -13.29 30.01
C SER A 121 2.25 -14.21 29.56
N LEU A 122 2.53 -14.30 28.26
CA LEU A 122 3.67 -15.06 27.74
C LEU A 122 5.00 -14.30 27.87
N LEU A 123 5.00 -12.99 27.61
CA LEU A 123 6.22 -12.18 27.55
C LEU A 123 6.72 -11.72 28.93
N ILE A 124 5.83 -11.37 29.86
CA ILE A 124 6.21 -10.83 31.17
C ILE A 124 7.16 -11.78 31.94
N PRO A 125 6.87 -13.09 32.08
CA PRO A 125 7.78 -14.01 32.77
C PRO A 125 9.14 -14.13 32.08
N VAL A 126 9.16 -14.13 30.75
CA VAL A 126 10.40 -14.22 29.96
C VAL A 126 11.25 -12.96 30.13
N ILE A 127 10.64 -11.77 30.00
CA ILE A 127 11.36 -10.50 30.17
C ILE A 127 11.92 -10.41 31.59
N TYR A 128 11.16 -10.85 32.59
CA TYR A 128 11.63 -10.89 33.98
C TYR A 128 12.82 -11.84 34.14
N HIS A 129 12.77 -13.03 33.55
CA HIS A 129 13.87 -14.02 33.60
C HIS A 129 15.12 -13.57 32.83
N LEU A 130 14.97 -12.82 31.73
CA LEU A 130 16.11 -12.24 31.02
C LEU A 130 16.79 -11.11 31.81
N ASN A 131 16.01 -10.36 32.59
CA ASN A 131 16.52 -9.23 33.37
C ASN A 131 17.04 -9.62 34.75
N ASN A 132 16.50 -10.68 35.34
CA ASN A 132 16.90 -11.21 36.63
C ASN A 132 17.32 -12.67 36.42
N SER A 133 18.57 -13.01 36.76
CA SER A 133 19.11 -14.36 36.54
C SER A 133 18.32 -15.49 37.22
N ASP A 134 17.42 -15.15 38.16
CA ASP A 134 16.52 -16.09 38.82
C ASP A 134 15.09 -16.02 38.25
N SER A 135 14.50 -17.19 37.99
CA SER A 135 13.11 -17.30 37.57
C SER A 135 12.16 -17.16 38.76
N ASN A 136 11.21 -16.22 38.67
CA ASN A 136 10.15 -16.09 39.67
C ASN A 136 8.99 -17.02 39.32
N VAL A 137 8.98 -18.20 39.96
CA VAL A 137 7.96 -19.24 39.75
C VAL A 137 6.55 -18.73 40.06
N TRP A 138 6.39 -17.88 41.08
CA TRP A 138 5.09 -17.29 41.44
C TRP A 138 4.57 -16.34 40.37
N LEU A 139 5.43 -15.50 39.81
CA LEU A 139 5.08 -14.62 38.70
C LEU A 139 4.64 -15.44 37.47
N THR A 140 5.39 -16.49 37.15
CA THR A 140 5.12 -17.36 36.00
C THR A 140 3.80 -18.10 36.17
N ALA A 141 3.54 -18.68 37.34
CA ALA A 141 2.26 -19.31 37.67
C ALA A 141 1.09 -18.31 37.62
N GLY A 142 1.27 -17.10 38.16
CA GLY A 142 0.26 -16.04 38.11
C GLY A 142 -0.09 -15.64 36.67
N CYS A 143 0.92 -15.41 35.83
CA CYS A 143 0.74 -15.15 34.40
C CYS A 143 0.05 -16.32 33.68
N GLY A 144 0.31 -17.56 34.09
CA GLY A 144 -0.36 -18.75 33.57
C GLY A 144 -1.84 -18.83 33.89
N VAL A 145 -2.25 -18.50 35.12
CA VAL A 145 -3.67 -18.42 35.48
C VAL A 145 -4.38 -17.36 34.63
N VAL A 146 -3.78 -16.17 34.49
CA VAL A 146 -4.33 -15.11 33.64
C VAL A 146 -4.41 -15.55 32.18
N TYR A 147 -3.38 -16.24 31.66
CA TYR A 147 -3.36 -16.77 30.30
C TYR A 147 -4.49 -17.76 30.07
N PHE A 148 -4.69 -18.71 31.00
CA PHE A 148 -5.72 -19.73 30.89
C PHE A 148 -7.13 -19.12 30.87
N ILE A 149 -7.39 -18.14 31.74
CA ILE A 149 -8.66 -17.41 31.77
C ILE A 149 -8.88 -16.65 30.44
N ALA A 150 -7.85 -15.94 29.95
CA ALA A 150 -7.92 -15.23 28.69
C ALA A 150 -8.12 -16.19 27.49
N ALA A 151 -7.50 -17.36 27.50
CA ALA A 151 -7.66 -18.40 26.48
C ALA A 151 -9.09 -18.96 26.47
N ALA A 152 -9.65 -19.25 27.65
CA ALA A 152 -11.04 -19.71 27.77
C ALA A 152 -12.03 -18.64 27.29
N ALA A 153 -11.84 -17.38 27.69
CA ALA A 153 -12.68 -16.26 27.24
C ALA A 153 -12.59 -16.05 25.71
N SER A 154 -11.38 -16.14 25.15
CA SER A 154 -11.13 -16.05 23.71
C SER A 154 -11.87 -17.13 22.93
N VAL A 155 -11.74 -18.38 23.36
CA VAL A 155 -12.38 -19.52 22.71
C VAL A 155 -13.90 -19.48 22.87
N GLY A 156 -14.41 -19.04 24.04
CA GLY A 156 -15.84 -18.82 24.24
C GLY A 156 -16.42 -17.84 23.21
N ARG A 157 -15.78 -16.68 23.03
CA ARG A 157 -16.18 -15.68 22.02
C ARG A 157 -16.09 -16.19 20.58
N ILE A 158 -15.13 -17.06 20.28
CA ILE A 158 -15.01 -17.68 18.96
C ILE A 158 -16.12 -18.71 18.75
N SER A 159 -16.40 -19.53 19.77
CA SER A 159 -17.45 -20.55 19.72
C SER A 159 -18.83 -19.96 19.46
N GLU A 160 -19.14 -18.81 20.05
CA GLU A 160 -20.41 -18.09 19.82
C GLU A 160 -20.57 -17.60 18.36
N ARG A 161 -19.46 -17.28 17.68
CA ARG A 161 -19.45 -16.74 16.31
C ARG A 161 -19.21 -17.79 15.22
N SER A 162 -18.72 -18.98 15.58
CA SER A 162 -18.23 -19.95 14.61
C SER A 162 -19.21 -21.09 14.32
N ALA A 163 -19.58 -21.24 13.04
CA ALA A 163 -20.43 -22.35 12.58
C ALA A 163 -19.63 -23.58 12.14
N THR A 164 -18.43 -23.41 11.58
CA THR A 164 -17.59 -24.49 11.02
C THR A 164 -16.18 -24.44 11.61
N PRO A 165 -15.44 -25.56 11.64
CA PRO A 165 -14.06 -25.58 12.16
C PRO A 165 -13.12 -24.69 11.34
N LYS A 166 -13.33 -24.58 10.01
CA LYS A 166 -12.61 -23.67 9.14
C LYS A 166 -12.82 -22.20 9.55
N HIS A 167 -14.08 -21.82 9.82
CA HIS A 167 -14.41 -20.48 10.29
C HIS A 167 -13.91 -20.21 11.72
N THR A 168 -13.90 -21.22 12.59
CA THR A 168 -13.28 -21.13 13.93
C THR A 168 -11.79 -20.81 13.81
N LEU A 169 -11.04 -21.54 13.00
CA LEU A 169 -9.61 -21.30 12.79
C LEU A 169 -9.36 -19.91 12.21
N PHE A 170 -10.23 -19.43 11.33
CA PHE A 170 -10.16 -18.07 10.80
C PHE A 170 -10.32 -17.02 11.90
N LEU A 171 -11.39 -17.11 12.71
CA LEU A 171 -11.63 -16.19 13.82
C LEU A 171 -10.52 -16.24 14.88
N PHE A 172 -9.93 -17.42 15.10
CA PHE A 172 -8.75 -17.58 15.95
C PHE A 172 -7.54 -16.82 15.40
N CYS A 173 -7.28 -16.91 14.08
CA CYS A 173 -6.21 -16.15 13.44
C CYS A 173 -6.47 -14.64 13.48
N VAL A 174 -7.72 -14.20 13.25
CA VAL A 174 -8.13 -12.79 13.38
C VAL A 174 -7.90 -12.28 14.80
N MET A 175 -8.22 -13.07 15.82
CA MET A 175 -7.95 -12.72 17.21
C MET A 175 -6.44 -12.53 17.46
N LEU A 176 -5.59 -13.46 17.01
CA LEU A 176 -4.14 -13.33 17.17
C LEU A 176 -3.55 -12.09 16.43
N LEU A 177 -4.12 -11.75 15.27
CA LEU A 177 -3.69 -10.60 14.45
C LEU A 177 -4.39 -9.28 14.80
N SER A 178 -5.34 -9.29 15.73
CA SER A 178 -6.19 -8.13 16.02
C SER A 178 -5.39 -6.89 16.44
N VAL A 179 -4.32 -7.06 17.23
CA VAL A 179 -3.44 -5.95 17.66
C VAL A 179 -2.72 -5.28 16.48
N PRO A 180 -1.94 -6.01 15.65
CA PRO A 180 -1.33 -5.39 14.47
C PRO A 180 -2.36 -4.90 13.46
N MET A 181 -3.52 -5.55 13.31
CA MET A 181 -4.60 -5.07 12.45
C MET A 181 -5.16 -3.73 12.91
N ILE A 182 -5.47 -3.55 14.20
CA ILE A 182 -5.94 -2.26 14.74
C ILE A 182 -4.87 -1.18 14.54
N MET A 183 -3.59 -1.47 14.79
CA MET A 183 -2.51 -0.51 14.56
C MET A 183 -2.45 -0.05 13.09
N LEU A 184 -2.58 -0.99 12.15
CA LEU A 184 -2.61 -0.68 10.71
C LEU A 184 -3.86 0.11 10.31
N LEU A 185 -5.04 -0.23 10.85
CA LEU A 185 -6.30 0.48 10.61
C LEU A 185 -6.23 1.92 11.15
N VAL A 186 -5.67 2.12 12.34
CA VAL A 186 -5.48 3.47 12.90
C VAL A 186 -4.49 4.27 12.05
N ALA A 187 -3.37 3.67 11.65
CA ALA A 187 -2.39 4.32 10.78
C ALA A 187 -2.99 4.70 9.41
N SER A 188 -3.84 3.84 8.83
CA SER A 188 -4.51 4.11 7.57
C SER A 188 -5.59 5.19 7.69
N ILE A 189 -6.33 5.25 8.80
CA ILE A 189 -7.25 6.35 9.12
C ILE A 189 -6.48 7.67 9.18
N PHE A 190 -5.37 7.74 9.91
CA PHE A 190 -4.55 8.96 9.98
C PHE A 190 -3.98 9.36 8.62
N ALA A 191 -3.50 8.38 7.82
CA ALA A 191 -3.02 8.64 6.48
C ALA A 191 -4.12 9.18 5.55
N SER A 192 -5.33 8.62 5.63
CA SER A 192 -6.47 9.02 4.80
C SER A 192 -7.04 10.38 5.21
N LEU A 193 -7.13 10.70 6.50
CA LEU A 193 -7.45 12.03 7.01
C LEU A 193 -6.42 13.06 6.53
N ARG A 194 -5.13 12.77 6.71
CA ARG A 194 -4.05 13.65 6.26
C ARG A 194 -4.10 13.90 4.76
N ALA A 195 -4.43 12.88 3.97
CA ALA A 195 -4.61 13.00 2.53
C ALA A 195 -5.84 13.84 2.16
N ALA A 196 -6.97 13.68 2.87
CA ALA A 196 -8.21 14.42 2.61
C ALA A 196 -8.09 15.92 2.90
N PHE A 197 -7.29 16.31 3.89
CA PHE A 197 -7.09 17.72 4.29
C PHE A 197 -5.88 18.40 3.64
N ARG A 198 -5.12 17.70 2.78
CA ARG A 198 -4.06 18.34 1.97
C ARG A 198 -4.72 19.16 0.85
N MET A 199 -4.88 20.47 1.06
CA MET A 199 -5.25 21.39 -0.01
C MET A 199 -4.14 21.47 -1.05
N SER A 200 -4.45 21.16 -2.30
CA SER A 200 -3.56 21.47 -3.43
C SER A 200 -4.08 22.74 -4.11
N LEU A 201 -3.23 23.74 -4.28
CA LEU A 201 -3.60 24.95 -5.00
C LEU A 201 -3.55 24.66 -6.50
N VAL A 202 -4.71 24.45 -7.13
CA VAL A 202 -4.79 24.39 -8.59
C VAL A 202 -4.73 25.81 -9.14
N LYS A 203 -3.69 26.09 -9.91
CA LYS A 203 -3.52 27.36 -10.61
C LYS A 203 -4.19 27.24 -11.97
N THR A 204 -5.33 27.89 -12.15
CA THR A 204 -6.08 27.92 -13.41
C THR A 204 -5.70 29.17 -14.17
N SER A 205 -4.94 29.05 -15.26
CA SER A 205 -4.56 30.20 -16.08
C SER A 205 -5.68 30.56 -17.06
N ALA A 206 -6.22 31.78 -16.97
CA ALA A 206 -7.18 32.33 -17.92
C ALA A 206 -6.47 33.38 -18.81
N THR A 207 -6.65 33.28 -20.13
CA THR A 207 -6.11 34.27 -21.08
C THR A 207 -7.10 35.40 -21.26
N LEU A 208 -6.74 36.62 -20.86
CA LEU A 208 -7.53 37.82 -21.13
C LEU A 208 -6.88 38.65 -22.24
N PRO A 209 -7.66 39.16 -23.21
CA PRO A 209 -7.12 40.07 -24.23
C PRO A 209 -6.82 41.43 -23.59
N GLN A 210 -5.60 41.94 -23.78
CA GLN A 210 -5.17 43.26 -23.34
C GLN A 210 -4.75 44.09 -24.55
N SER A 211 -5.34 45.27 -24.74
CA SER A 211 -4.96 46.19 -25.81
C SER A 211 -3.67 46.92 -25.44
N VAL A 212 -2.69 46.92 -26.34
CA VAL A 212 -1.42 47.64 -26.18
C VAL A 212 -1.39 48.79 -27.18
N SER A 213 -1.29 50.02 -26.66
CA SER A 213 -1.17 51.21 -27.50
C SER A 213 0.22 51.30 -28.13
N GLY A 214 0.28 51.81 -29.35
CA GLY A 214 1.46 51.86 -30.18
C GLY A 214 2.59 52.70 -29.58
N TYR A 215 3.82 52.32 -29.90
CA TYR A 215 5.02 52.97 -29.38
C TYR A 215 6.13 52.97 -30.43
N THR A 216 7.02 53.95 -30.35
CA THR A 216 8.19 54.03 -31.23
C THR A 216 9.39 53.39 -30.54
N THR A 217 10.04 52.43 -31.20
CA THR A 217 11.22 51.77 -30.64
C THR A 217 12.42 52.73 -30.60
N ALA A 218 13.44 52.44 -29.77
CA ALA A 218 14.65 53.26 -29.65
C ALA A 218 15.45 53.41 -30.96
N ARG A 219 15.13 52.63 -32.00
CA ARG A 219 15.69 52.73 -33.36
C ARG A 219 14.77 53.48 -34.34
N GLY A 220 13.75 54.17 -33.85
CA GLY A 220 12.86 55.03 -34.64
C GLY A 220 11.77 54.31 -35.42
N THR A 221 11.59 52.99 -35.26
CA THR A 221 10.50 52.25 -35.91
C THR A 221 9.22 52.37 -35.09
N VAL A 222 8.15 52.86 -35.72
CA VAL A 222 6.83 53.02 -35.09
C VAL A 222 6.09 51.69 -35.13
N VAL A 223 5.72 51.17 -33.95
CA VAL A 223 4.90 49.98 -33.79
C VAL A 223 3.47 50.41 -33.51
N ALA A 224 2.54 50.02 -34.39
CA ALA A 224 1.12 50.36 -34.25
C ALA A 224 0.44 49.57 -33.10
N ASP A 225 -0.71 50.05 -32.65
CA ASP A 225 -1.54 49.41 -31.64
C ASP A 225 -1.83 47.95 -31.99
N TYR A 226 -1.64 47.05 -31.03
CA TYR A 226 -1.94 45.64 -31.21
C TYR A 226 -2.52 45.04 -29.93
N THR A 227 -3.44 44.08 -30.09
CA THR A 227 -4.01 43.35 -28.95
C THR A 227 -3.11 42.17 -28.61
N ARG A 228 -2.71 42.05 -27.34
CA ARG A 228 -1.95 40.91 -26.83
C ARG A 228 -2.78 40.12 -25.84
N ASN A 229 -2.83 38.81 -26.00
CA ASN A 229 -3.44 37.92 -25.00
C ASN A 229 -2.48 37.78 -23.80
N VAL A 230 -2.90 38.26 -22.63
CA VAL A 230 -2.14 38.14 -21.38
C VAL A 230 -2.73 37.02 -20.55
N THR A 231 -1.89 36.04 -20.22
CA THR A 231 -2.28 34.89 -19.42
C THR A 231 -2.26 35.29 -17.95
N GLN A 232 -3.42 35.48 -17.33
CA GLN A 232 -3.54 35.78 -15.91
C GLN A 232 -3.77 34.47 -15.15
N THR A 233 -2.97 34.21 -14.12
CA THR A 233 -3.12 33.00 -13.29
C THR A 233 -4.21 33.25 -12.27
N VAL A 234 -5.40 32.69 -12.49
CA VAL A 234 -6.49 32.69 -11.50
C VAL A 234 -6.25 31.50 -10.57
N VAL A 235 -5.89 31.79 -9.32
CA VAL A 235 -5.67 30.73 -8.32
C VAL A 235 -7.03 30.26 -7.83
N THR A 236 -7.42 29.04 -8.17
CA THR A 236 -8.69 28.44 -7.70
C THR A 236 -8.34 27.25 -6.80
N SER A 237 -8.54 27.41 -5.49
CA SER A 237 -8.30 26.35 -4.52
C SER A 237 -9.24 25.16 -4.77
N THR A 238 -8.69 24.00 -5.16
CA THR A 238 -9.46 22.75 -5.31
C THR A 238 -8.78 21.63 -4.54
N ILE A 239 -9.53 20.92 -3.70
CA ILE A 239 -8.99 20.10 -2.60
C ILE A 239 -8.49 18.71 -3.08
N VAL A 240 -7.72 18.54 -4.16
CA VAL A 240 -7.39 17.21 -4.79
C VAL A 240 -7.45 15.99 -3.84
N PRO A 241 -8.53 15.17 -3.84
CA PRO A 241 -8.81 14.29 -2.73
C PRO A 241 -8.64 12.84 -3.20
N GLY A 242 -7.46 12.50 -3.70
CA GLY A 242 -7.25 11.20 -4.36
C GLY A 242 -6.83 10.08 -3.41
N ALA A 243 -5.94 10.37 -2.46
CA ALA A 243 -5.32 9.33 -1.64
C ALA A 243 -6.17 8.90 -0.43
N GLY A 244 -7.09 9.75 0.03
CA GLY A 244 -7.94 9.46 1.20
C GLY A 244 -9.03 8.43 0.91
N ALA A 245 -9.67 8.50 -0.26
CA ALA A 245 -10.79 7.64 -0.63
C ALA A 245 -10.37 6.17 -0.86
N VAL A 246 -9.23 5.96 -1.54
CA VAL A 246 -8.68 4.62 -1.82
C VAL A 246 -8.17 3.95 -0.54
N GLY A 247 -7.45 4.69 0.33
CA GLY A 247 -6.97 4.17 1.60
C GLY A 247 -8.11 3.82 2.57
N ALA A 248 -9.15 4.64 2.62
CA ALA A 248 -10.32 4.40 3.46
C ALA A 248 -11.13 3.17 2.98
N SER A 249 -11.17 2.90 1.67
CA SER A 249 -11.85 1.72 1.12
C SER A 249 -11.18 0.40 1.47
N LEU A 250 -9.84 0.32 1.43
CA LEU A 250 -9.10 -0.88 1.84
C LEU A 250 -9.27 -1.15 3.34
N THR A 251 -9.25 -0.07 4.12
CA THR A 251 -9.49 -0.08 5.58
C THR A 251 -10.89 -0.61 5.89
N ARG A 252 -11.90 -0.13 5.16
CA ARG A 252 -13.27 -0.62 5.26
C ARG A 252 -13.40 -2.09 4.91
N SER A 253 -12.88 -2.53 3.76
CA SER A 253 -13.06 -3.93 3.35
C SER A 253 -12.35 -4.90 4.29
N LEU A 254 -11.26 -4.48 4.94
CA LEU A 254 -10.62 -5.23 6.03
C LEU A 254 -11.48 -5.27 7.31
N ALA A 255 -12.21 -4.18 7.60
CA ALA A 255 -13.16 -4.10 8.70
C ALA A 255 -14.45 -4.92 8.46
N GLU A 256 -14.92 -5.00 7.22
CA GLU A 256 -16.12 -5.77 6.84
C GLU A 256 -15.90 -7.29 6.93
N VAL A 257 -14.67 -7.76 6.69
CA VAL A 257 -14.27 -9.16 6.90
C VAL A 257 -14.38 -9.58 8.38
N SER A 258 -14.24 -8.64 9.30
CA SER A 258 -14.36 -8.86 10.74
C SER A 258 -15.78 -8.72 11.30
N THR A 259 -16.77 -8.44 10.45
CA THR A 259 -18.20 -8.37 10.80
C THR A 259 -18.99 -9.55 10.23
N PRO A 260 -20.03 -10.07 10.92
CA PRO A 260 -20.90 -11.09 10.35
C PRO A 260 -21.62 -10.55 9.10
N ALA A 261 -21.67 -11.38 8.05
CA ALA A 261 -21.96 -10.99 6.68
C ALA A 261 -23.44 -10.63 6.41
N ASP A 262 -23.65 -9.64 5.52
CA ASP A 262 -24.86 -9.46 4.73
C ASP A 262 -24.48 -9.44 3.24
N GLU A 263 -25.20 -10.21 2.42
CA GLU A 263 -24.90 -10.53 1.01
C GLU A 263 -25.13 -9.36 0.03
N GLN A 264 -24.44 -9.35 -1.14
CA GLN A 264 -25.01 -9.09 -2.48
C GLN A 264 -23.99 -9.04 -3.67
N PRO A 265 -24.43 -9.20 -4.95
CA PRO A 265 -23.88 -10.17 -5.91
C PRO A 265 -22.86 -9.63 -6.95
N VAL A 266 -22.37 -10.57 -7.78
CA VAL A 266 -21.23 -10.55 -8.72
C VAL A 266 -21.66 -10.26 -10.17
N TYR A 267 -20.84 -9.52 -10.93
CA TYR A 267 -20.75 -9.62 -12.40
C TYR A 267 -19.27 -9.51 -12.84
N GLN A 268 -18.88 -10.37 -13.79
CA GLN A 268 -17.52 -10.58 -14.34
C GLN A 268 -17.37 -9.95 -15.73
N LEU A 269 -16.16 -9.48 -16.11
CA LEU A 269 -15.58 -9.71 -17.44
C LEU A 269 -14.05 -9.41 -17.48
N ASN A 270 -13.29 -10.27 -18.17
CA ASN A 270 -11.82 -10.28 -18.33
C ASN A 270 -11.35 -9.57 -19.62
N HIS A 271 -10.16 -8.94 -19.61
CA HIS A 271 -9.26 -8.74 -20.78
C HIS A 271 -7.85 -8.32 -20.30
N GLU A 272 -6.87 -9.23 -20.25
CA GLU A 272 -5.63 -9.03 -19.46
C GLU A 272 -4.29 -8.90 -20.22
N THR A 273 -4.20 -9.11 -21.54
CA THR A 273 -2.85 -9.29 -22.14
C THR A 273 -2.23 -8.06 -22.78
N GLU A 274 -2.96 -6.96 -23.00
CA GLU A 274 -2.40 -5.74 -23.63
C GLU A 274 -2.02 -4.62 -22.64
N GLN A 275 -2.42 -4.70 -21.36
CA GLN A 275 -2.29 -3.59 -20.41
C GLN A 275 -1.01 -3.61 -19.53
N ARG A 276 -0.21 -4.69 -19.58
CA ARG A 276 0.85 -4.94 -18.59
C ARG A 276 1.98 -3.90 -18.59
N TYR A 277 2.31 -3.31 -19.74
CA TYR A 277 3.39 -2.32 -19.90
C TYR A 277 2.93 -0.97 -20.45
N ALA A 278 1.64 -0.66 -20.34
CA ALA A 278 1.10 0.64 -20.73
C ALA A 278 1.59 1.76 -19.80
N THR A 279 1.73 2.96 -20.37
CA THR A 279 2.03 4.20 -19.63
C THR A 279 1.06 4.39 -18.48
N ASN A 280 1.60 4.67 -17.31
CA ASN A 280 0.83 5.00 -16.12
C ASN A 280 1.47 6.22 -15.44
N LYS A 281 0.80 7.36 -15.60
CA LYS A 281 1.25 8.66 -15.10
C LYS A 281 1.31 8.71 -13.58
N ASP A 282 0.41 7.99 -12.90
CA ASP A 282 0.38 7.87 -11.43
C ASP A 282 1.54 7.02 -10.90
N HIS A 283 2.09 6.16 -11.75
CA HIS A 283 3.28 5.36 -11.44
C HIS A 283 4.57 6.06 -11.86
N HIS A 284 4.49 7.29 -12.40
CA HIS A 284 5.63 7.99 -13.00
C HIS A 284 6.35 7.15 -14.08
N PHE A 285 5.65 6.19 -14.69
CA PHE A 285 6.20 5.24 -15.65
C PHE A 285 5.57 5.46 -17.02
N TYR A 286 6.40 5.80 -18.00
CA TYR A 286 5.97 6.20 -19.33
C TYR A 286 6.61 5.29 -20.37
N ARG A 287 5.81 4.76 -21.30
CA ARG A 287 6.25 4.04 -22.50
C ARG A 287 6.48 5.03 -23.65
N TYR A 288 7.34 4.66 -24.58
CA TYR A 288 7.76 5.48 -25.74
C TYR A 288 6.61 6.21 -26.45
N ASP A 289 5.43 5.60 -26.56
CA ASP A 289 4.25 6.10 -27.28
C ASP A 289 3.45 7.17 -26.52
N GLN A 290 3.70 7.36 -25.23
CA GLN A 290 3.03 8.39 -24.41
C GLN A 290 4.02 9.19 -23.55
N LEU A 291 5.24 9.36 -24.03
CA LEU A 291 6.26 10.20 -23.40
C LEU A 291 5.83 11.67 -23.43
N ASN A 292 6.11 12.39 -22.34
CA ASN A 292 5.95 13.85 -22.31
C ASN A 292 7.20 14.50 -22.92
N ASP A 293 7.06 15.08 -24.11
CA ASP A 293 8.15 15.69 -24.88
C ASP A 293 8.99 16.69 -24.10
N LYS A 294 8.36 17.49 -23.24
CA LYS A 294 9.05 18.50 -22.43
C LYS A 294 9.91 17.85 -21.34
N LYS A 295 9.39 16.82 -20.67
CA LYS A 295 10.14 16.09 -19.64
C LYS A 295 11.31 15.33 -20.24
N ILE A 296 11.10 14.66 -21.36
CA ILE A 296 12.17 13.92 -22.06
C ILE A 296 13.25 14.86 -22.59
N ALA A 297 12.87 16.03 -23.14
CA ALA A 297 13.85 17.04 -23.53
C ALA A 297 14.72 17.50 -22.34
N HIS A 298 14.10 17.69 -21.16
CA HIS A 298 14.84 18.02 -19.94
C HIS A 298 15.74 16.88 -19.46
N PHE A 299 15.31 15.63 -19.55
CA PHE A 299 16.13 14.47 -19.20
C PHE A 299 17.34 14.34 -20.14
N ILE A 300 17.13 14.41 -21.46
CA ILE A 300 18.19 14.34 -22.47
C ILE A 300 19.20 15.47 -22.26
N GLN A 301 18.72 16.69 -21.98
CA GLN A 301 19.58 17.82 -21.66
C GLN A 301 20.39 17.57 -20.37
N ALA A 302 19.79 16.93 -19.35
CA ALA A 302 20.48 16.57 -18.10
C ALA A 302 21.54 15.46 -18.30
N VAL A 303 21.29 14.51 -19.20
CA VAL A 303 22.28 13.50 -19.62
C VAL A 303 23.46 14.18 -20.33
N ALA A 304 23.19 15.06 -21.28
CA ALA A 304 24.24 15.81 -22.00
C ALA A 304 25.07 16.69 -21.04
N ALA A 305 24.41 17.34 -20.08
CA ALA A 305 25.08 18.18 -19.07
C ALA A 305 25.92 17.36 -18.06
N ALA A 306 25.68 16.05 -17.91
CA ALA A 306 26.47 15.21 -17.00
C ALA A 306 27.89 14.93 -17.52
N GLY A 307 28.13 15.06 -18.83
CA GLY A 307 29.45 14.92 -19.50
C GLY A 307 30.11 13.54 -19.44
N THR A 308 29.60 12.64 -18.59
CA THR A 308 30.16 11.31 -18.28
C THR A 308 29.29 10.16 -18.80
N LEU A 309 28.12 10.48 -19.37
CA LEU A 309 27.17 9.52 -19.92
C LEU A 309 27.16 9.60 -21.46
N PRO A 310 26.93 8.48 -22.17
CA PRO A 310 26.75 8.49 -23.62
C PRO A 310 25.58 9.42 -24.05
N PRO A 311 25.64 9.98 -25.27
CA PRO A 311 24.54 10.77 -25.80
C PRO A 311 23.28 9.92 -26.00
N LEU A 312 22.13 10.45 -25.57
CA LEU A 312 20.83 9.80 -25.63
C LEU A 312 19.93 10.56 -26.62
N LYS A 313 19.35 9.87 -27.62
CA LYS A 313 18.37 10.47 -28.53
C LYS A 313 16.96 10.06 -28.12
N LYS A 314 15.97 10.92 -28.45
CA LYS A 314 14.56 10.68 -28.13
C LYS A 314 14.02 9.36 -28.69
N ASP A 315 14.47 9.00 -29.89
CA ASP A 315 13.96 7.82 -30.62
C ASP A 315 14.46 6.49 -30.03
N ASP A 316 15.50 6.53 -29.20
CA ASP A 316 16.10 5.36 -28.56
C ASP A 316 15.38 4.98 -27.24
N LEU A 317 14.43 5.81 -26.78
CA LEU A 317 13.75 5.61 -25.48
C LEU A 317 12.59 4.63 -25.61
N LEU A 318 12.64 3.55 -24.83
CA LEU A 318 11.53 2.59 -24.70
C LEU A 318 10.66 2.91 -23.48
N PHE A 319 11.31 3.23 -22.36
CA PHE A 319 10.61 3.55 -21.11
C PHE A 319 11.32 4.67 -20.35
N TYR A 320 10.51 5.48 -19.66
CA TYR A 320 10.96 6.55 -18.78
C TYR A 320 10.28 6.45 -17.43
N PHE A 321 11.06 6.41 -16.37
CA PHE A 321 10.60 6.58 -15.01
C PHE A 321 11.00 7.96 -14.49
N ASP A 322 10.01 8.82 -14.20
CA ASP A 322 10.24 10.19 -13.76
C ASP A 322 10.46 10.27 -12.26
N GLU A 323 11.69 10.58 -11.85
CA GLU A 323 12.07 10.73 -10.44
C GLU A 323 12.07 12.20 -9.98
N THR A 324 11.58 13.13 -10.81
CA THR A 324 11.57 14.55 -10.44
C THR A 324 10.48 14.91 -9.43
N LEU A 325 10.90 15.38 -8.26
CA LEU A 325 10.00 15.88 -7.21
C LEU A 325 9.12 17.05 -7.65
N ALA A 326 9.66 17.92 -8.51
CA ALA A 326 8.99 19.12 -9.00
C ALA A 326 8.42 18.95 -10.43
N GLY A 327 8.40 17.71 -10.95
CA GLY A 327 7.82 17.38 -12.26
C GLY A 327 8.55 17.96 -13.48
N LYS A 328 9.80 18.42 -13.31
CA LYS A 328 10.62 19.03 -14.37
C LYS A 328 11.10 18.00 -15.41
N GLY A 329 11.20 16.72 -15.03
CA GLY A 329 11.68 15.64 -15.88
C GLY A 329 13.21 15.57 -16.10
N ASP A 330 14.03 16.25 -15.30
CA ASP A 330 15.49 16.21 -15.40
C ASP A 330 16.19 15.12 -14.55
N ARG A 331 15.42 14.27 -13.86
CA ARG A 331 15.90 13.14 -13.04
C ARG A 331 15.00 11.93 -13.23
N GLY A 332 15.55 10.74 -13.15
CA GLY A 332 14.83 9.52 -13.47
C GLY A 332 15.69 8.40 -14.00
N VAL A 333 15.00 7.37 -14.49
CA VAL A 333 15.62 6.23 -15.17
C VAL A 333 15.03 6.12 -16.56
N VAL A 334 15.89 6.04 -17.56
CA VAL A 334 15.51 5.75 -18.94
C VAL A 334 16.01 4.36 -19.31
N LEU A 335 15.14 3.58 -19.94
CA LEU A 335 15.49 2.32 -20.58
C LEU A 335 15.45 2.50 -22.09
N THR A 336 16.54 2.09 -22.73
CA THR A 336 16.66 1.93 -24.18
C THR A 336 16.54 0.45 -24.55
N ASP A 337 16.77 0.09 -25.79
CA ASP A 337 16.90 -1.30 -26.23
C ASP A 337 18.17 -1.99 -25.68
N GLU A 338 19.26 -1.24 -25.49
CA GLU A 338 20.56 -1.82 -25.11
C GLU A 338 20.99 -1.51 -23.66
N ALA A 339 20.46 -0.45 -23.05
CA ALA A 339 21.02 0.07 -21.81
C ALA A 339 20.05 0.85 -20.90
N ILE A 340 20.51 1.05 -19.67
CA ILE A 340 19.91 1.84 -18.60
C ILE A 340 20.68 3.15 -18.42
N TYR A 341 19.96 4.27 -18.43
CA TYR A 341 20.47 5.59 -18.04
C TYR A 341 19.83 5.98 -16.70
N CYS A 342 20.65 6.22 -15.67
CA CYS A 342 20.16 6.59 -14.34
C CYS A 342 20.69 7.96 -13.91
N LEU A 343 19.75 8.89 -13.68
CA LEU A 343 19.98 10.18 -13.05
C LEU A 343 19.22 10.20 -11.71
N PRO A 344 19.90 9.91 -10.58
CA PRO A 344 19.25 9.62 -9.29
C PRO A 344 18.47 10.79 -8.64
N GLY A 345 17.62 10.43 -7.69
CA GLY A 345 16.69 11.32 -6.97
C GLY A 345 17.09 11.63 -5.53
N MET A 346 17.00 12.92 -5.17
CA MET A 346 17.18 13.54 -3.84
C MET A 346 18.48 13.36 -3.05
N PHE A 347 19.21 12.25 -3.12
CA PHE A 347 20.40 12.05 -2.29
C PHE A 347 21.67 12.47 -3.04
N GLU A 348 22.44 13.42 -2.46
CA GLU A 348 23.63 14.02 -3.10
C GLU A 348 24.75 13.01 -3.38
N ASP A 349 24.76 11.87 -2.69
CA ASP A 349 25.78 10.82 -2.82
C ASP A 349 25.47 9.77 -3.90
N GLU A 350 24.32 9.86 -4.58
CA GLU A 350 23.95 8.89 -5.61
C GLU A 350 24.60 9.24 -6.96
N LYS A 351 25.41 8.31 -7.48
CA LYS A 351 26.14 8.50 -8.73
C LYS A 351 25.22 8.32 -9.94
N LYS A 352 25.30 9.26 -10.88
CA LYS A 352 24.77 9.10 -12.24
C LYS A 352 25.52 7.96 -12.92
N PHE A 353 24.82 7.10 -13.64
CA PHE A 353 25.47 5.99 -14.34
C PHE A 353 24.73 5.58 -15.61
N PHE A 354 25.49 4.91 -16.48
CA PHE A 354 25.04 4.23 -17.67
C PHE A 354 25.51 2.78 -17.58
N THR A 355 24.62 1.83 -17.88
CA THR A 355 24.93 0.40 -17.84
C THR A 355 24.17 -0.34 -18.92
N ARG A 356 24.87 -1.13 -19.73
CA ARG A 356 24.26 -2.00 -20.73
C ARG A 356 23.61 -3.21 -20.07
N PHE A 357 22.50 -3.69 -20.60
CA PHE A 357 21.87 -4.92 -20.11
C PHE A 357 22.81 -6.12 -20.19
N SER A 358 23.67 -6.16 -21.21
CA SER A 358 24.71 -7.19 -21.40
C SER A 358 25.68 -7.33 -20.22
N ASP A 359 25.86 -6.28 -19.44
CA ASP A 359 26.84 -6.22 -18.35
C ASP A 359 26.22 -6.57 -17.00
N ILE A 360 24.90 -6.72 -16.94
CA ILE A 360 24.13 -7.07 -15.75
C ILE A 360 24.01 -8.59 -15.67
N GLN A 361 24.45 -9.16 -14.54
CA GLN A 361 24.32 -10.59 -14.24
C GLN A 361 23.01 -10.91 -13.53
N LYS A 362 22.57 -10.01 -12.64
CA LYS A 362 21.37 -10.19 -11.82
C LYS A 362 20.82 -8.85 -11.37
N VAL A 363 19.51 -8.77 -11.21
CA VAL A 363 18.84 -7.63 -10.59
C VAL A 363 18.06 -8.07 -9.37
N THR A 364 18.04 -7.24 -8.33
CA THR A 364 17.28 -7.50 -7.10
C THR A 364 16.50 -6.27 -6.68
N PHE A 365 15.29 -6.47 -6.19
CA PHE A 365 14.40 -5.42 -5.71
C PHE A 365 14.30 -5.47 -4.18
N SER A 366 14.66 -4.38 -3.50
CA SER A 366 14.83 -4.34 -2.04
C SER A 366 14.67 -2.92 -1.48
N GLY A 367 14.95 -2.71 -0.18
CA GLY A 367 14.89 -1.41 0.49
C GLY A 367 13.55 -1.12 1.17
N ALA A 368 13.48 -0.02 1.94
CA ALA A 368 12.26 0.40 2.62
C ALA A 368 11.13 0.61 1.59
N LEU A 369 10.03 -0.14 1.75
CA LEU A 369 8.89 -0.16 0.81
C LEU A 369 9.23 -0.64 -0.61
N ASN A 370 10.29 -1.44 -0.80
CA ASN A 370 10.74 -1.95 -2.10
C ASN A 370 11.01 -0.81 -3.10
N LYS A 371 11.84 0.16 -2.72
CA LYS A 371 12.16 1.33 -3.54
C LYS A 371 13.58 1.34 -4.10
N GLN A 372 14.32 0.25 -3.94
CA GLN A 372 15.71 0.15 -4.36
C GLN A 372 15.93 -1.02 -5.31
N ILE A 373 16.32 -0.72 -6.54
CA ILE A 373 16.75 -1.71 -7.53
C ILE A 373 18.28 -1.79 -7.45
N THR A 374 18.81 -2.98 -7.20
CA THR A 374 20.27 -3.22 -7.22
C THR A 374 20.63 -4.04 -8.45
N LEU A 375 21.51 -3.49 -9.28
CA LEU A 375 22.10 -4.15 -10.44
C LEU A 375 23.43 -4.78 -10.02
N TRP A 376 23.56 -6.09 -10.24
CA TRP A 376 24.79 -6.84 -10.00
C TRP A 376 25.49 -7.03 -11.34
N LEU A 377 26.65 -6.38 -11.51
CA LEU A 377 27.40 -6.40 -12.77
C LEU A 377 28.34 -7.60 -12.82
N LYS A 378 28.65 -8.08 -14.04
CA LYS A 378 29.58 -9.21 -14.27
C LYS A 378 30.98 -8.98 -13.71
N GLU A 379 31.40 -7.71 -13.54
CA GLU A 379 32.67 -7.32 -12.92
C GLU A 379 32.67 -7.37 -11.37
N GLY A 380 31.60 -7.86 -10.74
CA GLY A 380 31.46 -7.91 -9.27
C GLY A 380 31.10 -6.56 -8.63
N LYS A 381 30.94 -5.50 -9.42
CA LYS A 381 30.47 -4.18 -8.97
C LYS A 381 28.94 -4.18 -8.81
N LYS A 382 28.44 -3.36 -7.89
CA LYS A 382 27.00 -3.15 -7.67
C LYS A 382 26.63 -1.71 -7.96
N GLN A 383 25.53 -1.51 -8.68
CA GLN A 383 24.92 -0.20 -8.86
C GLN A 383 23.52 -0.21 -8.26
N LYS A 384 23.13 0.91 -7.66
CA LYS A 384 21.84 1.04 -6.97
C LYS A 384 21.05 2.17 -7.60
N ILE A 385 19.78 1.90 -7.86
CA ILE A 385 18.77 2.86 -8.27
C ILE A 385 17.83 3.01 -7.08
N SER A 386 17.90 4.15 -6.39
CA SER A 386 16.92 4.50 -5.36
C SER A 386 15.81 5.33 -6.00
N LEU A 387 14.57 4.90 -5.81
CA LEU A 387 13.40 5.54 -6.36
C LEU A 387 12.57 6.11 -5.21
N THR A 388 11.98 7.29 -5.35
CA THR A 388 11.20 7.93 -4.29
C THR A 388 9.77 8.25 -4.72
N GLN A 389 9.50 8.42 -6.02
CA GLN A 389 8.18 8.83 -6.51
C GLN A 389 7.10 7.75 -6.41
N SER A 390 7.38 6.50 -6.81
CA SER A 390 6.33 5.46 -6.90
C SER A 390 6.84 4.04 -6.64
N ASN A 391 6.25 3.34 -5.65
CA ASN A 391 6.50 1.91 -5.40
C ASN A 391 6.06 1.04 -6.59
N ALA A 392 4.88 1.36 -7.14
CA ALA A 392 4.29 0.58 -8.22
C ALA A 392 5.04 0.80 -9.54
N GLY A 393 5.51 2.02 -9.80
CA GLY A 393 6.38 2.28 -10.96
C GLY A 393 7.80 1.76 -10.79
N ALA A 394 8.35 1.76 -9.56
CA ALA A 394 9.61 1.10 -9.24
C ALA A 394 9.54 -0.41 -9.52
N LYS A 395 8.43 -1.06 -9.14
CA LYS A 395 8.18 -2.46 -9.44
C LYS A 395 8.07 -2.71 -10.94
N LYS A 396 7.33 -1.87 -11.69
CA LYS A 396 7.26 -1.96 -13.16
C LYS A 396 8.63 -1.79 -13.82
N LEU A 397 9.41 -0.82 -13.36
CA LEU A 397 10.76 -0.59 -13.86
C LEU A 397 11.67 -1.81 -13.59
N PHE A 398 11.58 -2.40 -12.39
CA PHE A 398 12.27 -3.65 -12.07
C PHE A 398 11.87 -4.79 -13.01
N GLU A 399 10.57 -5.03 -13.20
CA GLU A 399 10.07 -6.10 -14.08
C GLU A 399 10.54 -5.92 -15.54
N VAL A 400 10.59 -4.68 -16.04
CA VAL A 400 11.08 -4.40 -17.40
C VAL A 400 12.59 -4.60 -17.50
N ILE A 401 13.36 -4.22 -16.49
CA ILE A 401 14.82 -4.47 -16.46
C ILE A 401 15.09 -5.99 -16.39
N GLU A 402 14.33 -6.72 -15.58
CA GLU A 402 14.45 -8.18 -15.45
C GLU A 402 14.18 -8.89 -16.78
N LEU A 403 13.16 -8.43 -17.52
CA LEU A 403 12.88 -8.93 -18.87
C LEU A 403 13.96 -8.58 -19.90
N ALA A 404 14.61 -7.42 -19.77
CA ALA A 404 15.64 -6.98 -20.71
C ALA A 404 17.01 -7.68 -20.52
N ILE A 405 17.21 -8.37 -19.39
CA ILE A 405 18.44 -9.14 -19.10
C ILE A 405 18.25 -10.66 -19.22
N ALA A 406 17.01 -11.11 -19.40
CA ALA A 406 16.66 -12.52 -19.65
C ALA A 406 16.92 -12.87 -21.11
#